data_AF-A0A1V3REP9-F1
#
_entry.id   AF-A0A1V3REP9-F1
#
_cell.length_a   1.000
_cell.length_b   1.000
_cell.length_c   1.000
_cell.angle_alpha   90.00
_cell.angle_beta   90.00
_cell.angle_gamma   90.00
#
_symmetry.space_group_name_H-M   'P 1'
#
loop_
_entity.id
_entity.type
_entity.pdbx_description
1 polymer ?
#
loop_
_entity_poly.entity_id
_entity_poly.type
_entity_poly.pdbx_seq_one_letter_code
_entity_poly.pdbx_strand_id
1 'polypeptide(L)'
;MRFSALINLKTAALILAAAFSFGCISSKVEKADFVSIFDGKTLEGWEYDAVYWTVKDGAIVGEITPETVLKNNTFIIWKGGELGDFELKVDYWISETGNSGVQYRSDRFTEVPYALRGYQADIDGGNRYTGQNYEERKRTTLAYRGQQTRITSQPDSITETRGFVERNAWKGLNLVSELGNRDELGALIKKGDWNNIHIVAKGNVMKHYVNGTLMSEVTDDDAKNRMMKGLMGFQVHVGPPMKVMFKNIQLKKL
;
A
#
# COMPACT_ATOMS: atom_id res chain seq x y z
N MET A 1 82.87 -8.11 39.07
CA MET A 1 82.67 -6.84 39.82
C MET A 1 81.22 -6.42 39.63
N ARG A 2 80.48 -6.34 40.73
CA ARG A 2 79.31 -5.47 40.96
C ARG A 2 78.03 -5.57 40.09
N PHE A 3 76.94 -5.94 40.80
CA PHE A 3 75.57 -5.40 40.78
C PHE A 3 74.74 -5.58 39.47
N SER A 4 73.43 -5.87 39.45
CA SER A 4 72.31 -5.66 40.39
C SER A 4 71.13 -6.52 39.90
N ALA A 5 70.35 -7.17 40.77
CA ALA A 5 68.95 -6.80 41.11
C ALA A 5 67.91 -7.10 39.99
N LEU A 6 66.70 -7.64 40.19
CA LEU A 6 65.84 -7.89 41.35
C LEU A 6 64.55 -8.60 40.80
N ILE A 7 63.82 -9.31 41.67
CA ILE A 7 62.34 -9.32 41.79
C ILE A 7 61.47 -10.27 40.92
N ASN A 8 60.86 -11.24 41.65
CA ASN A 8 59.42 -11.63 41.70
C ASN A 8 58.71 -12.19 40.46
N LEU A 9 57.62 -12.96 40.54
CA LEU A 9 56.87 -13.69 41.57
C LEU A 9 55.62 -14.21 40.84
N LYS A 10 55.27 -15.50 40.99
CA LYS A 10 53.93 -16.11 40.74
C LYS A 10 53.43 -16.02 39.27
N THR A 11 52.74 -16.99 38.68
CA THR A 11 51.46 -17.56 39.12
C THR A 11 51.13 -18.71 38.16
N ALA A 12 50.58 -19.81 38.69
CA ALA A 12 50.02 -20.89 37.88
C ALA A 12 48.73 -20.44 37.18
N ALA A 13 48.55 -20.81 35.91
CA ALA A 13 47.30 -20.65 35.19
C ALA A 13 46.78 -22.03 34.76
N LEU A 14 45.69 -22.45 35.39
CA LEU A 14 44.91 -23.63 35.06
C LEU A 14 44.01 -23.27 33.86
N ILE A 15 44.24 -23.87 32.69
CA ILE A 15 43.41 -23.63 31.50
C ILE A 15 42.20 -24.58 31.55
N LEU A 16 41.02 -24.04 31.86
CA LEU A 16 39.73 -24.72 31.75
C LEU A 16 39.20 -24.54 30.33
N ALA A 17 39.21 -25.60 29.51
CA ALA A 17 38.63 -25.57 28.17
C ALA A 17 37.09 -25.65 28.27
N ALA A 18 36.41 -24.51 28.16
CA ALA A 18 34.96 -24.46 28.02
C ALA A 18 34.58 -24.70 26.55
N ALA A 19 34.00 -25.86 26.26
CA ALA A 19 33.38 -26.15 24.97
C ALA A 19 32.09 -25.31 24.83
N PHE A 20 32.18 -24.16 24.15
CA PHE A 20 31.00 -23.42 23.73
C PHE A 20 30.36 -24.14 22.54
N SER A 21 29.31 -24.92 22.82
CA SER A 21 28.37 -25.37 21.80
C SER A 21 27.61 -24.14 21.29
N PHE A 22 28.03 -23.61 20.13
CA PHE A 22 27.26 -22.65 19.36
C PHE A 22 25.99 -23.34 18.87
N GLY A 23 24.91 -23.25 19.66
CA GLY A 23 23.58 -23.62 19.21
C GLY A 23 23.17 -22.64 18.11
N CYS A 24 23.12 -23.10 16.86
CA CYS A 24 22.46 -22.37 15.79
C CYS A 24 20.98 -22.21 16.17
N ILE A 25 20.61 -21.03 16.67
CA ILE A 25 19.22 -20.61 16.71
C ILE A 25 18.80 -20.37 15.27
N SER A 26 18.33 -21.42 14.62
CA SER A 26 17.59 -21.29 13.36
C SER A 26 16.24 -20.67 13.72
N SER A 27 16.14 -19.35 13.63
CA SER A 27 14.85 -18.66 13.65
C SER A 27 14.02 -19.20 12.48
N LYS A 28 13.09 -20.11 12.76
CA LYS A 28 11.99 -20.38 11.82
C LYS A 28 11.26 -19.05 11.67
N VAL A 29 11.49 -18.36 10.55
CA VAL A 29 10.61 -17.28 10.12
C VAL A 29 9.28 -17.97 9.83
N GLU A 30 8.32 -17.88 10.75
CA GLU A 30 6.94 -18.25 10.45
C GLU A 30 6.53 -17.45 9.21
N LYS A 31 6.24 -18.15 8.12
CA LYS A 31 5.54 -17.51 6.99
C LYS A 31 4.20 -17.07 7.56
N ALA A 32 4.00 -15.76 7.71
CA ALA A 32 2.69 -15.23 8.06
C ALA A 32 1.68 -15.70 7.00
N ASP A 33 0.56 -16.26 7.45
CA ASP A 33 -0.56 -16.61 6.58
C ASP A 33 -1.46 -15.40 6.36
N PHE A 34 -2.31 -15.46 5.32
CA PHE A 34 -3.33 -14.45 5.08
C PHE A 34 -4.42 -14.54 6.16
N VAL A 35 -4.76 -13.40 6.75
CA VAL A 35 -5.87 -13.25 7.70
C VAL A 35 -6.99 -12.43 7.07
N SER A 36 -8.25 -12.82 7.30
CA SER A 36 -9.39 -11.98 6.90
C SER A 36 -9.48 -10.77 7.84
N ILE A 37 -9.62 -9.58 7.29
CA ILE A 37 -9.82 -8.33 8.06
C ILE A 37 -11.25 -7.79 7.98
N PHE A 38 -12.15 -8.58 7.40
CA PHE A 38 -13.58 -8.32 7.33
C PHE A 38 -14.35 -9.60 7.61
N ASP A 39 -15.39 -9.52 8.43
CA ASP A 39 -16.18 -10.65 8.91
C ASP A 39 -17.34 -11.03 7.97
N GLY A 40 -17.59 -10.22 6.93
CA GLY A 40 -18.70 -10.38 5.99
C GLY A 40 -20.06 -9.92 6.54
N LYS A 41 -20.10 -9.28 7.72
CA LYS A 41 -21.35 -9.00 8.44
C LYS A 41 -21.42 -7.57 8.96
N THR A 42 -20.33 -7.05 9.51
CA THR A 42 -20.31 -5.77 10.21
C THR A 42 -19.13 -4.91 9.77
N LEU A 43 -19.23 -3.61 9.99
CA LEU A 43 -18.10 -2.68 9.84
C LEU A 43 -17.31 -2.54 11.14
N GLU A 44 -17.37 -3.55 12.03
CA GLU A 44 -16.52 -3.57 13.22
C GLU A 44 -15.03 -3.58 12.81
N GLY A 45 -14.22 -2.78 13.49
CA GLY A 45 -12.83 -2.57 13.11
C GLY A 45 -12.62 -1.60 11.94
N TRP A 46 -13.67 -0.88 11.51
CA TRP A 46 -13.58 0.18 10.50
C TRP A 46 -14.05 1.52 11.06
N GLU A 47 -13.48 2.59 10.52
CA GLU A 47 -13.90 3.97 10.75
C GLU A 47 -14.45 4.52 9.43
N TYR A 48 -15.67 5.05 9.45
CA TYR A 48 -16.38 5.41 8.23
C TYR A 48 -17.50 6.42 8.49
N ASP A 49 -17.95 7.06 7.42
CA ASP A 49 -19.20 7.80 7.40
C ASP A 49 -20.36 6.88 6.99
N ALA A 50 -21.33 6.70 7.89
CA ALA A 50 -22.48 5.82 7.69
C ALA A 50 -23.45 6.29 6.58
N VAL A 51 -23.30 7.52 6.08
CA VAL A 51 -24.01 7.99 4.89
C VAL A 51 -23.59 7.20 3.65
N TYR A 52 -22.32 6.82 3.57
CA TYR A 52 -21.70 6.26 2.36
C TYR A 52 -21.40 4.77 2.46
N TRP A 53 -21.21 4.26 3.67
CA TRP A 53 -20.69 2.92 3.90
C TRP A 53 -21.65 2.04 4.69
N THR A 54 -21.94 0.87 4.12
CA THR A 54 -22.78 -0.16 4.74
C THR A 54 -22.22 -1.56 4.46
N VAL A 55 -22.85 -2.60 5.00
CA VAL A 55 -22.61 -3.99 4.60
C VAL A 55 -23.85 -4.55 3.94
N LYS A 56 -23.68 -5.18 2.78
CA LYS A 56 -24.75 -5.89 2.07
C LYS A 56 -24.20 -7.14 1.42
N ASP A 57 -24.92 -8.26 1.55
CA ASP A 57 -24.62 -9.53 0.87
C ASP A 57 -23.17 -10.00 1.05
N GLY A 58 -22.62 -9.84 2.26
CA GLY A 58 -21.24 -10.26 2.56
C GLY A 58 -20.16 -9.31 2.07
N ALA A 59 -20.49 -8.09 1.64
CA ALA A 59 -19.56 -7.10 1.12
C ALA A 59 -19.69 -5.75 1.84
N ILE A 60 -18.56 -5.06 2.03
CA ILE A 60 -18.54 -3.63 2.34
C ILE A 60 -19.02 -2.89 1.08
N VAL A 61 -20.04 -2.06 1.21
CA VAL A 61 -20.61 -1.28 0.10
C VAL A 61 -20.35 0.20 0.35
N GLY A 62 -19.66 0.83 -0.59
CA GLY A 62 -19.54 2.28 -0.71
C GLY A 62 -20.47 2.79 -1.80
N GLU A 63 -21.38 3.71 -1.48
CA GLU A 63 -22.37 4.20 -2.44
C GLU A 63 -22.53 5.73 -2.36
N ILE A 64 -22.60 6.37 -3.53
CA ILE A 64 -22.99 7.76 -3.70
C ILE A 64 -24.26 7.76 -4.55
N THR A 65 -25.30 8.42 -4.04
CA THR A 65 -26.58 8.63 -4.70
C THR A 65 -26.72 10.10 -5.14
N PRO A 66 -27.70 10.44 -6.00
CA PRO A 66 -27.99 11.84 -6.33
C PRO A 66 -28.24 12.74 -5.11
N GLU A 67 -28.70 12.18 -3.99
CA GLU A 67 -29.02 12.89 -2.75
C GLU A 67 -27.82 13.05 -1.81
N THR A 68 -26.75 12.28 -2.04
CA THR A 68 -25.59 12.18 -1.12
C THR A 68 -24.27 12.64 -1.76
N VAL A 69 -24.32 13.38 -2.88
CA VAL A 69 -23.14 13.80 -3.64
C VAL A 69 -22.03 14.39 -2.75
N LEU A 70 -20.83 13.83 -2.89
CA LEU A 70 -19.65 14.22 -2.12
C LEU A 70 -19.10 15.58 -2.56
N LYS A 71 -18.52 16.32 -1.61
CA LYS A 71 -17.66 17.48 -1.89
C LYS A 71 -16.18 17.13 -1.92
N ASN A 72 -15.80 16.06 -1.23
CA ASN A 72 -14.45 15.54 -1.10
C ASN A 72 -14.49 14.02 -1.12
N ASN A 73 -13.41 13.38 -1.60
CA ASN A 73 -13.23 11.94 -1.44
C ASN A 73 -13.31 11.56 0.05
N THR A 74 -14.03 10.49 0.36
CA THR A 74 -14.11 9.92 1.71
C THR A 74 -13.73 8.45 1.66
N PHE A 75 -13.31 7.93 2.81
CA PHE A 75 -12.76 6.59 2.91
C PHE A 75 -13.38 5.84 4.08
N ILE A 76 -13.52 4.52 3.92
CA ILE A 76 -13.66 3.59 5.04
C ILE A 76 -12.26 3.11 5.43
N ILE A 77 -11.85 3.40 6.65
CA ILE A 77 -10.47 3.26 7.13
C ILE A 77 -10.39 2.07 8.10
N TRP A 78 -9.46 1.16 7.85
CA TRP A 78 -9.25 0.01 8.72
C TRP A 78 -8.58 0.44 10.04
N LYS A 79 -9.15 0.00 11.18
CA LYS A 79 -8.66 0.35 12.52
C LYS A 79 -7.64 -0.65 13.09
N GLY A 80 -7.25 -1.68 12.34
CA GLY A 80 -6.27 -2.67 12.80
C GLY A 80 -4.81 -2.21 12.73
N GLY A 81 -4.56 -0.93 12.44
CA GLY A 81 -3.26 -0.28 12.56
C GLY A 81 -2.61 0.06 11.23
N GLU A 82 -1.34 0.48 11.29
CA GLU A 82 -0.54 0.81 10.12
C GLU A 82 0.02 -0.44 9.42
N LEU A 83 0.10 -0.39 8.09
CA LEU A 83 0.72 -1.42 7.26
C LEU A 83 2.08 -0.94 6.78
N GLY A 84 3.14 -1.69 7.12
CA GLY A 84 4.50 -1.55 6.58
C GLY A 84 4.66 -2.38 5.30
N ASP A 85 5.40 -3.48 5.38
CA ASP A 85 5.45 -4.49 4.32
C ASP A 85 4.26 -5.46 4.45
N PHE A 86 3.53 -5.67 3.35
CA PHE A 86 2.33 -6.48 3.33
C PHE A 86 1.97 -7.02 1.94
N GLU A 87 1.10 -8.03 1.94
CA GLU A 87 0.26 -8.40 0.80
C GLU A 87 -1.21 -8.23 1.18
N LEU A 88 -2.01 -7.65 0.29
CA LEU A 88 -3.44 -7.47 0.46
C LEU A 88 -4.17 -8.02 -0.77
N LYS A 89 -5.14 -8.90 -0.57
CA LYS A 89 -6.04 -9.41 -1.62
C LYS A 89 -7.46 -8.99 -1.31
N VAL A 90 -8.16 -8.48 -2.31
CA VAL A 90 -9.54 -8.00 -2.16
C VAL A 90 -10.31 -8.34 -3.43
N ASP A 91 -11.51 -8.87 -3.28
CA ASP A 91 -12.45 -8.94 -4.40
C ASP A 91 -13.27 -7.65 -4.42
N TYR A 92 -13.39 -7.03 -5.59
CA TYR A 92 -14.14 -5.81 -5.78
C TYR A 92 -15.14 -5.90 -6.93
N TRP A 93 -16.26 -5.20 -6.78
CA TRP A 93 -17.20 -4.91 -7.86
C TRP A 93 -17.39 -3.40 -7.91
N ILE A 94 -17.56 -2.82 -9.11
CA ILE A 94 -17.77 -1.38 -9.25
C ILE A 94 -18.76 -1.08 -10.39
N SER A 95 -19.63 -0.10 -10.15
CA SER A 95 -20.57 0.40 -11.16
C SER A 95 -19.84 1.05 -12.33
N GLU A 96 -20.45 1.07 -13.51
CA GLU A 96 -19.85 1.64 -14.73
C GLU A 96 -19.31 3.07 -14.57
N THR A 97 -20.00 3.91 -13.81
CA THR A 97 -19.59 5.31 -13.53
C THR A 97 -18.67 5.45 -12.33
N GLY A 98 -18.37 4.36 -11.62
CA GLY A 98 -17.65 4.39 -10.36
C GLY A 98 -16.17 4.66 -10.54
N ASN A 99 -15.63 5.44 -9.60
CA ASN A 99 -14.20 5.69 -9.42
C ASN A 99 -13.88 5.46 -7.95
N SER A 100 -12.89 4.63 -7.67
CA SER A 100 -12.52 4.22 -6.32
C SER A 100 -11.05 3.79 -6.32
N GLY A 101 -10.60 3.31 -5.18
CA GLY A 101 -9.24 2.84 -5.01
C GLY A 101 -9.05 2.22 -3.63
N VAL A 102 -8.00 1.40 -3.55
CA VAL A 102 -7.51 0.86 -2.28
C VAL A 102 -6.34 1.75 -1.84
N GLN A 103 -6.56 2.56 -0.80
CA GLN A 103 -5.51 3.35 -0.18
C GLN A 103 -4.65 2.48 0.74
N TYR A 104 -3.35 2.70 0.73
CA TYR A 104 -2.42 2.04 1.64
C TYR A 104 -1.23 2.94 1.97
N ARG A 105 -0.51 2.60 3.05
CA ARG A 105 0.62 3.38 3.59
C ARG A 105 0.30 4.89 3.66
N SER A 106 -0.94 5.20 4.00
CA SER A 106 -1.47 6.55 3.97
C SER A 106 -1.36 7.23 5.33
N ASP A 107 -1.23 8.55 5.34
CA ASP A 107 -1.47 9.36 6.53
C ASP A 107 -2.90 9.90 6.54
N ARG A 108 -3.38 10.31 7.72
CA ARG A 108 -4.68 10.99 7.84
C ARG A 108 -4.56 12.39 7.28
N PHE A 109 -5.50 12.78 6.43
CA PHE A 109 -5.64 14.15 5.99
C PHE A 109 -6.64 14.88 6.89
N THR A 110 -6.15 15.44 8.00
CA THR A 110 -6.98 15.92 9.13
C THR A 110 -7.88 17.11 8.82
N GLU A 111 -7.68 17.79 7.69
CA GLU A 111 -8.53 18.89 7.24
C GLU A 111 -9.90 18.42 6.73
N VAL A 112 -10.03 17.14 6.36
CA VAL A 112 -11.27 16.56 5.85
C VAL A 112 -11.58 15.28 6.64
N PRO A 113 -12.80 15.14 7.21
CA PRO A 113 -13.20 13.92 7.90
C PRO A 113 -13.03 12.68 7.03
N TYR A 114 -12.54 11.60 7.63
CA TYR A 114 -12.33 10.30 6.97
C TYR A 114 -11.43 10.35 5.73
N ALA A 115 -10.63 11.41 5.54
CA ALA A 115 -9.75 11.54 4.40
C ALA A 115 -8.37 10.92 4.65
N LEU A 116 -7.85 10.27 3.61
CA LEU A 116 -6.49 9.76 3.55
C LEU A 116 -5.66 10.51 2.50
N ARG A 117 -4.35 10.52 2.71
CA ARG A 117 -3.34 10.97 1.73
C ARG A 117 -2.28 9.88 1.64
N GLY A 118 -1.90 9.46 0.43
CA GLY A 118 -0.93 8.38 0.25
C GLY A 118 -1.24 7.50 -0.96
N TYR A 119 -0.56 6.36 -1.07
CA TYR A 119 -0.66 5.50 -2.24
C TYR A 119 -2.06 4.89 -2.42
N GLN A 120 -2.44 4.76 -3.68
CA GLN A 120 -3.70 4.20 -4.14
C GLN A 120 -3.44 3.19 -5.25
N ALA A 121 -4.07 2.01 -5.13
CA ALA A 121 -4.34 1.17 -6.28
C ALA A 121 -5.72 1.53 -6.83
N ASP A 122 -5.74 2.20 -7.98
CA ASP A 122 -6.98 2.70 -8.57
C ASP A 122 -7.85 1.55 -9.10
N ILE A 123 -9.17 1.73 -9.00
CA ILE A 123 -10.20 0.89 -9.62
C ILE A 123 -11.33 1.78 -10.15
N ASP A 124 -11.86 1.48 -11.33
CA ASP A 124 -12.90 2.28 -11.96
C ASP A 124 -13.75 1.46 -12.93
N GLY A 125 -15.06 1.74 -12.97
CA GLY A 125 -15.98 1.06 -13.89
C GLY A 125 -15.83 1.49 -15.36
N GLY A 126 -15.24 2.67 -15.58
CA GLY A 126 -14.90 3.18 -16.90
C GLY A 126 -13.66 2.54 -17.51
N ASN A 127 -12.95 1.69 -16.74
CA ASN A 127 -11.74 0.98 -17.12
C ASN A 127 -10.60 1.87 -17.68
N ARG A 128 -10.48 3.08 -17.16
CA ARG A 128 -9.44 4.05 -17.54
C ARG A 128 -8.22 3.96 -16.64
N TYR A 129 -8.40 3.68 -15.35
CA TYR A 129 -7.37 3.84 -14.32
C TYR A 129 -7.01 2.53 -13.63
N THR A 130 -7.95 1.58 -13.58
CA THR A 130 -7.81 0.33 -12.84
C THR A 130 -6.44 -0.32 -13.00
N GLY A 131 -5.75 -0.57 -11.88
CA GLY A 131 -4.44 -1.23 -11.84
C GLY A 131 -3.22 -0.30 -11.94
N GLN A 132 -3.41 1.00 -12.15
CA GLN A 132 -2.32 1.98 -12.05
C GLN A 132 -1.93 2.25 -10.59
N ASN A 133 -0.78 2.89 -10.36
CA ASN A 133 -0.35 3.36 -9.05
C ASN A 133 -0.48 4.88 -8.98
N TYR A 134 -1.32 5.36 -8.07
CA TYR A 134 -1.58 6.77 -7.82
C TYR A 134 -1.21 7.13 -6.39
N GLU A 135 -1.00 8.41 -6.10
CA GLU A 135 -0.80 8.90 -4.74
C GLU A 135 -1.75 10.07 -4.46
N GLU A 136 -2.81 9.74 -3.71
CA GLU A 136 -3.90 10.62 -3.35
C GLU A 136 -3.41 11.81 -2.53
N ARG A 137 -3.87 13.00 -2.91
CA ARG A 137 -3.53 14.28 -2.27
C ARG A 137 -2.02 14.61 -2.22
N LYS A 138 -1.18 13.89 -2.99
CA LYS A 138 0.28 14.08 -2.98
C LYS A 138 0.90 14.03 -4.38
N ARG A 139 1.70 13.01 -4.73
CA ARG A 139 2.48 12.99 -5.98
C ARG A 139 1.69 12.58 -7.22
N THR A 140 0.42 12.20 -7.09
CA THR A 140 -0.46 11.78 -8.21
C THR A 140 0.01 10.49 -8.89
N THR A 141 -0.04 10.38 -10.21
CA THR A 141 0.33 9.13 -10.89
C THR A 141 1.82 8.81 -10.73
N LEU A 142 2.12 7.59 -10.25
CA LEU A 142 3.46 7.04 -10.07
C LEU A 142 3.77 5.90 -11.07
N ALA A 143 2.76 5.20 -11.57
CA ALA A 143 2.87 4.31 -12.72
C ALA A 143 1.52 4.19 -13.39
N TYR A 144 1.46 4.27 -14.72
CA TYR A 144 0.25 3.91 -15.45
C TYR A 144 0.10 2.38 -15.53
N ARG A 145 -1.12 1.91 -15.83
CA ARG A 145 -1.34 0.51 -16.20
C ARG A 145 -0.41 0.13 -17.35
N GLY A 146 0.29 -0.99 -17.19
CA GLY A 146 1.30 -1.49 -18.10
C GLY A 146 2.72 -1.04 -17.79
N GLN A 147 2.97 -0.26 -16.73
CA GLN A 147 4.31 0.29 -16.49
C GLN A 147 4.99 -0.29 -15.25
N GLN A 148 6.29 -0.51 -15.40
CA GLN A 148 7.24 -0.56 -14.29
C GLN A 148 7.99 0.78 -14.23
N THR A 149 7.98 1.45 -13.08
CA THR A 149 8.60 2.77 -12.91
C THR A 149 9.53 2.85 -11.71
N ARG A 150 10.40 3.85 -11.75
CA ARG A 150 11.26 4.27 -10.65
C ARG A 150 11.00 5.74 -10.33
N ILE A 151 10.67 6.04 -9.08
CA ILE A 151 10.32 7.40 -8.64
C ILE A 151 11.52 8.06 -7.99
N THR A 152 11.89 9.24 -8.48
CA THR A 152 12.94 10.08 -7.91
C THR A 152 12.36 11.30 -7.22
N SER A 153 13.07 11.80 -6.20
CA SER A 153 12.70 13.04 -5.51
C SER A 153 12.69 14.26 -6.43
N GLN A 154 11.90 15.25 -6.06
CA GLN A 154 11.98 16.58 -6.62
C GLN A 154 13.32 17.26 -6.25
N PRO A 155 13.82 18.19 -7.09
CA PRO A 155 14.95 19.05 -6.75
C PRO A 155 14.74 19.80 -5.43
N ASP A 156 15.82 20.11 -4.71
CA ASP A 156 15.75 20.84 -3.42
C ASP A 156 15.13 22.24 -3.54
N SER A 157 15.14 22.84 -4.73
CA SER A 157 14.50 24.12 -5.01
C SER A 157 12.97 24.06 -5.02
N ILE A 158 12.37 22.86 -5.07
CA ILE A 158 10.92 22.68 -5.04
C ILE A 158 10.52 22.18 -3.66
N THR A 159 10.05 23.11 -2.83
CA THR A 159 9.66 22.84 -1.43
C THR A 159 8.25 22.27 -1.31
N GLU A 160 7.33 22.70 -2.16
CA GLU A 160 5.96 22.19 -2.21
C GLU A 160 5.88 20.94 -3.10
N THR A 161 5.49 19.79 -2.55
CA THR A 161 5.40 18.53 -3.30
C THR A 161 4.57 18.69 -4.58
N ARG A 162 3.44 19.41 -4.52
CA ARG A 162 2.58 19.65 -5.69
C ARG A 162 3.24 20.50 -6.79
N GLY A 163 4.29 21.26 -6.48
CA GLY A 163 5.07 22.01 -7.47
C GLY A 163 5.88 21.14 -8.44
N PHE A 164 6.04 19.84 -8.14
CA PHE A 164 6.72 18.88 -9.02
C PHE A 164 5.76 17.85 -9.66
N VAL A 165 4.47 18.18 -9.72
CA VAL A 165 3.45 17.43 -10.45
C VAL A 165 3.12 18.15 -11.75
N GLU A 166 3.02 17.43 -12.86
CA GLU A 166 2.57 17.94 -14.14
C GLU A 166 1.52 17.00 -14.74
N ARG A 167 0.40 17.54 -15.23
CA ARG A 167 -0.69 16.76 -15.86
C ARG A 167 -1.17 15.57 -15.02
N ASN A 168 -1.28 15.76 -13.70
CA ASN A 168 -1.67 14.73 -12.73
C ASN A 168 -0.73 13.50 -12.72
N ALA A 169 0.55 13.72 -13.01
CA ALA A 169 1.62 12.75 -12.84
C ALA A 169 2.83 13.38 -12.14
N TRP A 170 3.56 12.56 -11.38
CA TRP A 170 4.81 13.00 -10.78
C TRP A 170 5.89 13.22 -11.84
N LYS A 171 6.57 14.38 -11.83
CA LYS A 171 7.64 14.66 -12.80
C LYS A 171 8.88 13.78 -12.61
N GLY A 172 9.08 13.21 -11.42
CA GLY A 172 10.15 12.27 -11.12
C GLY A 172 9.79 10.81 -11.42
N LEU A 173 8.71 10.56 -12.15
CA LEU A 173 8.37 9.22 -12.64
C LEU A 173 9.28 8.88 -13.82
N ASN A 174 10.08 7.82 -13.67
CA ASN A 174 10.94 7.31 -14.74
C ASN A 174 10.47 5.92 -15.15
N LEU A 175 10.09 5.75 -16.43
CA LEU A 175 9.74 4.45 -16.98
C LEU A 175 10.98 3.54 -17.01
N VAL A 176 10.85 2.33 -16.45
CA VAL A 176 11.89 1.30 -16.48
C VAL A 176 11.61 0.30 -17.61
N SER A 177 10.36 -0.18 -17.69
CA SER A 177 9.92 -1.06 -18.77
C SER A 177 8.40 -1.05 -18.92
N GLU A 178 7.93 -1.46 -20.09
CA GLU A 178 6.53 -1.80 -20.33
C GLU A 178 6.29 -3.26 -19.93
N LEU A 179 5.30 -3.48 -19.07
CA LEU A 179 4.80 -4.79 -18.63
C LEU A 179 3.81 -5.40 -19.64
N GLY A 180 3.22 -4.56 -20.49
CA GLY A 180 2.25 -4.95 -21.50
C GLY A 180 1.51 -3.75 -22.08
N ASN A 181 0.77 -3.96 -23.17
CA ASN A 181 -0.05 -2.91 -23.74
C ASN A 181 -1.20 -2.53 -22.79
N ARG A 182 -1.44 -1.22 -22.62
CA ARG A 182 -2.47 -0.69 -21.69
C ARG A 182 -3.88 -1.20 -21.99
N ASP A 183 -4.25 -1.29 -23.27
CA ASP A 183 -5.59 -1.69 -23.70
C ASP A 183 -5.78 -3.21 -23.57
N GLU A 184 -4.75 -3.99 -23.91
CA GLU A 184 -4.75 -5.45 -23.72
C GLU A 184 -4.88 -5.81 -22.23
N LEU A 185 -4.12 -5.14 -21.36
CA LEU A 185 -4.25 -5.28 -19.90
C LEU A 185 -5.63 -4.81 -19.42
N GLY A 186 -6.17 -3.76 -20.03
CA GLY A 186 -7.52 -3.27 -19.76
C GLY A 186 -8.60 -4.29 -20.08
N ALA A 187 -8.45 -5.05 -21.15
CA ALA A 187 -9.41 -6.08 -21.57
C ALA A 187 -9.53 -7.25 -20.56
N LEU A 188 -8.56 -7.40 -19.64
CA LEU A 188 -8.59 -8.41 -18.57
C LEU A 188 -9.50 -8.02 -17.40
N ILE A 189 -9.99 -6.77 -17.36
CA ILE A 189 -10.87 -6.27 -16.30
C ILE A 189 -12.32 -6.53 -16.69
N LYS A 190 -13.03 -7.25 -15.83
CA LYS A 190 -14.40 -7.68 -16.06
C LYS A 190 -15.37 -6.55 -15.70
N LYS A 191 -15.88 -5.85 -16.72
CA LYS A 191 -16.86 -4.76 -16.53
C LYS A 191 -18.17 -5.30 -15.95
N GLY A 192 -18.67 -4.66 -14.89
CA GLY A 192 -19.94 -5.04 -14.25
C GLY A 192 -19.91 -6.38 -13.50
N ASP A 193 -18.73 -6.96 -13.28
CA ASP A 193 -18.53 -8.22 -12.57
C ASP A 193 -17.41 -8.09 -11.52
N TRP A 194 -17.30 -9.07 -10.63
CA TRP A 194 -16.30 -9.14 -9.58
C TRP A 194 -14.90 -9.33 -10.15
N ASN A 195 -13.97 -8.47 -9.77
CA ASN A 195 -12.55 -8.59 -10.07
C ASN A 195 -11.77 -8.80 -8.77
N ASN A 196 -10.56 -9.35 -8.86
CA ASN A 196 -9.64 -9.44 -7.74
C ASN A 196 -8.53 -8.40 -7.89
N ILE A 197 -8.21 -7.67 -6.83
CA ILE A 197 -7.01 -6.85 -6.73
C ILE A 197 -6.06 -7.46 -5.68
N HIS A 198 -4.78 -7.56 -6.03
CA HIS A 198 -3.72 -7.99 -5.13
C HIS A 198 -2.62 -6.92 -5.11
N ILE A 199 -2.35 -6.38 -3.93
CA ILE A 199 -1.32 -5.37 -3.70
C ILE A 199 -0.19 -6.04 -2.93
N VAL A 200 1.03 -5.89 -3.42
CA VAL A 200 2.25 -6.31 -2.72
C VAL A 200 3.10 -5.07 -2.48
N ALA A 201 3.27 -4.69 -1.22
CA ALA A 201 4.14 -3.60 -0.82
C ALA A 201 5.27 -4.16 0.04
N LYS A 202 6.51 -4.14 -0.47
CA LYS A 202 7.68 -4.69 0.22
C LYS A 202 8.87 -3.76 0.05
N GLY A 203 9.44 -3.30 1.17
CA GLY A 203 10.38 -2.20 1.15
C GLY A 203 9.76 -0.99 0.44
N ASN A 204 10.48 -0.42 -0.52
CA ASN A 204 9.99 0.68 -1.34
C ASN A 204 9.40 0.24 -2.69
N VAL A 205 9.14 -1.06 -2.87
CA VAL A 205 8.54 -1.60 -4.09
C VAL A 205 7.07 -1.90 -3.86
N MET A 206 6.22 -1.42 -4.76
CA MET A 206 4.77 -1.62 -4.75
C MET A 206 4.33 -2.21 -6.07
N LYS A 207 3.56 -3.30 -6.02
CA LYS A 207 3.03 -3.99 -7.18
C LYS A 207 1.52 -4.11 -7.08
N HIS A 208 0.82 -3.74 -8.14
CA HIS A 208 -0.63 -3.89 -8.25
C HIS A 208 -0.95 -4.96 -9.27
N TYR A 209 -1.67 -5.98 -8.85
CA TYR A 209 -2.18 -7.05 -9.71
C TYR A 209 -3.70 -6.94 -9.79
N VAL A 210 -4.25 -7.18 -10.97
CA VAL A 210 -5.70 -7.33 -11.16
C VAL A 210 -5.96 -8.64 -11.89
N ASN A 211 -6.86 -9.47 -11.35
CA ASN A 211 -7.17 -10.81 -11.85
C ASN A 211 -5.90 -11.67 -12.08
N GLY A 212 -4.93 -11.56 -11.18
CA GLY A 212 -3.66 -12.29 -11.23
C GLY A 212 -2.61 -11.71 -12.19
N THR A 213 -2.92 -10.67 -12.96
CA THR A 213 -1.99 -10.04 -13.91
C THR A 213 -1.36 -8.80 -13.29
N LEU A 214 -0.04 -8.64 -13.40
CA LEU A 214 0.67 -7.45 -12.93
C LEU A 214 0.30 -6.24 -13.80
N MET A 215 -0.34 -5.25 -13.19
CA MET A 215 -0.83 -4.05 -13.86
C MET A 215 0.12 -2.87 -13.73
N SER A 216 0.79 -2.72 -12.58
CA SER A 216 1.83 -1.72 -12.40
C SER A 216 2.83 -2.13 -11.32
N GLU A 217 4.06 -1.65 -11.47
CA GLU A 217 5.11 -1.80 -10.48
C GLU A 217 5.85 -0.47 -10.29
N VAL A 218 5.99 -0.05 -9.04
CA VAL A 218 6.68 1.19 -8.65
C VAL A 218 7.80 0.85 -7.70
N THR A 219 9.03 1.28 -8.02
CA THR A 219 10.14 1.38 -7.06
C THR A 219 10.27 2.85 -6.63
N ASP A 220 9.93 3.15 -5.37
CA ASP A 220 9.87 4.52 -4.88
C ASP A 220 11.17 4.92 -4.15
N ASP A 221 12.11 5.49 -4.89
CA ASP A 221 13.37 5.99 -4.33
C ASP A 221 13.28 7.43 -3.82
N ASP A 222 12.10 8.04 -3.91
CA ASP A 222 11.87 9.38 -3.42
C ASP A 222 11.76 9.38 -1.89
N ALA A 223 12.92 9.28 -1.23
CA ALA A 223 13.05 9.23 0.23
C ALA A 223 12.49 10.47 0.94
N LYS A 224 12.31 11.60 0.23
CA LYS A 224 11.70 12.82 0.77
C LYS A 224 10.21 12.67 1.00
N ASN A 225 9.51 11.98 0.09
CA ASN A 225 8.05 11.95 0.09
C ASN A 225 7.49 10.54 0.34
N ARG A 226 8.21 9.46 0.08
CA ARG A 226 7.67 8.11 0.20
C ARG A 226 7.21 7.80 1.62
N MET A 227 6.16 7.00 1.72
CA MET A 227 5.69 6.44 2.99
C MET A 227 6.06 4.96 3.05
N MET A 228 6.76 4.55 4.10
CA MET A 228 7.12 3.13 4.30
C MET A 228 6.07 2.37 5.10
N LYS A 229 5.20 3.09 5.80
CA LYS A 229 4.07 2.54 6.54
C LYS A 229 2.94 3.56 6.66
N GLY A 230 1.73 3.10 6.94
CA GLY A 230 0.58 3.98 7.22
C GLY A 230 -0.75 3.24 7.14
N LEU A 231 -1.84 4.00 7.20
CA LEU A 231 -3.21 3.51 7.19
C LEU A 231 -3.60 2.89 5.84
N MET A 232 -4.68 2.11 5.88
CA MET A 232 -5.32 1.48 4.72
C MET A 232 -6.81 1.76 4.75
N GLY A 233 -7.41 1.93 3.57
CA GLY A 233 -8.85 2.10 3.45
C GLY A 233 -9.34 1.97 2.01
N PHE A 234 -10.65 2.03 1.84
CA PHE A 234 -11.30 2.05 0.52
C PHE A 234 -11.96 3.39 0.27
N GLN A 235 -11.93 3.84 -0.98
CA GLN A 235 -12.44 5.15 -1.38
C GLN A 235 -13.85 5.08 -1.97
N VAL A 236 -14.66 6.09 -1.71
CA VAL A 236 -15.69 6.56 -2.65
C VAL A 236 -15.29 7.95 -3.14
N HIS A 237 -15.31 8.15 -4.45
CA HIS A 237 -14.72 9.31 -5.10
C HIS A 237 -15.77 10.39 -5.40
N VAL A 238 -15.39 11.67 -5.30
CA VAL A 238 -16.25 12.79 -5.75
C VAL A 238 -16.61 12.64 -7.22
N GLY A 239 -17.89 12.74 -7.56
CA GLY A 239 -18.31 12.54 -8.95
C GLY A 239 -19.78 12.17 -9.09
N PRO A 240 -20.16 11.61 -10.26
CA PRO A 240 -21.51 11.11 -10.46
C PRO A 240 -21.84 9.99 -9.46
N PRO A 241 -23.13 9.65 -9.26
CA PRO A 241 -23.53 8.50 -8.49
C PRO A 241 -22.73 7.25 -8.85
N MET A 242 -22.30 6.52 -7.82
CA MET A 242 -21.46 5.35 -7.97
C MET A 242 -21.71 4.33 -6.87
N LYS A 243 -21.34 3.08 -7.14
CA LYS A 243 -21.31 2.01 -6.17
C LYS A 243 -20.05 1.20 -6.33
N VAL A 244 -19.40 0.90 -5.21
CA VAL A 244 -18.28 -0.03 -5.13
C VAL A 244 -18.54 -1.01 -3.99
N MET A 245 -18.13 -2.26 -4.19
CA MET A 245 -18.30 -3.33 -3.21
C MET A 245 -16.99 -4.05 -3.00
N PHE A 246 -16.66 -4.41 -1.76
CA PHE A 246 -15.44 -5.12 -1.40
C PHE A 246 -15.76 -6.34 -0.53
N LYS A 247 -15.18 -7.50 -0.84
CA LYS A 247 -15.27 -8.72 -0.01
C LYS A 247 -13.98 -9.54 -0.10
N ASN A 248 -13.93 -10.63 0.67
CA ASN A 248 -12.75 -11.52 0.71
C ASN A 248 -11.44 -10.75 0.97
N ILE A 249 -11.48 -9.88 1.97
CA ILE A 249 -10.40 -8.93 2.29
C ILE A 249 -9.33 -9.65 3.12
N GLN A 250 -8.28 -10.12 2.47
CA GLN A 250 -7.23 -10.93 3.07
C GLN A 250 -5.91 -10.17 3.15
N LEU A 251 -5.37 -10.03 4.35
CA LEU A 251 -4.12 -9.31 4.64
C LEU A 251 -3.06 -10.29 5.13
N LYS A 252 -1.83 -10.12 4.64
CA LYS A 252 -0.63 -10.79 5.17
C LYS A 252 0.44 -9.74 5.43
N LYS A 253 0.93 -9.64 6.66
CA LYS A 253 2.09 -8.81 7.00
C LYS A 253 3.37 -9.57 6.62
N LEU A 254 4.39 -8.87 6.11
CA LEU A 254 5.65 -9.46 5.62
C LEU A 254 6.83 -9.17 6.56
#